data_AF-A0A9D6RV59-F1
#
_entry.id   AF-A0A9D6RV59-F1
#
_cell.length_a   1.000
_cell.length_b   1.000
_cell.length_c   1.000
_cell.angle_alpha   90.00
_cell.angle_beta   90.00
_cell.angle_gamma   90.00
#
_symmetry.space_group_name_H-M   'P 1'
#
loop_
_entity.id
_entity.type
_entity.pdbx_description
1 polymer ?
#
loop_
_entity_poly.entity_id
_entity_poly.type
_entity_poly.pdbx_seq_one_letter_code
_entity_poly.pdbx_strand_id
1 'polypeptide(L)'
;MNRYVDILNRIRQNAKLNWLTPSQQIAYDLLRERLNFLDEVNLWGRQGVGKTFLGWALRAQGLAVFAPRLEDVGQEQALPLQRTIVVDNLDWRRTVVREALHHCRSHGYDKIVLITNEFVQDQVATVEIALTDDDIAQVAANLRSIGVAPNNDTPHSLWDLVSPVELTR
;
A
#
# COMPACT_ATOMS: atom_id res chain seq x y z
N MET A 1 11.06 23.18 -6.86
CA MET A 1 10.30 21.95 -6.54
C MET A 1 11.29 20.91 -6.06
N ASN A 2 11.00 20.20 -4.98
CA ASN A 2 11.96 19.23 -4.41
C ASN A 2 12.01 17.99 -5.33
N ARG A 3 13.18 17.68 -5.90
CA ARG A 3 13.41 16.53 -6.81
C ARG A 3 12.81 15.22 -6.27
N TYR A 4 12.83 15.03 -4.96
CA TYR A 4 12.22 13.88 -4.30
C TYR A 4 10.69 13.84 -4.44
N VAL A 5 10.01 14.98 -4.25
CA VAL A 5 8.56 15.09 -4.43
C VAL A 5 8.17 14.79 -5.88
N ASP A 6 8.99 15.23 -6.85
CA ASP A 6 8.75 14.97 -8.26
C ASP A 6 8.84 13.48 -8.59
N ILE A 7 9.82 12.78 -8.01
CA ILE A 7 9.97 11.33 -8.15
C ILE A 7 8.74 10.62 -7.57
N LEU A 8 8.32 10.96 -6.34
CA LEU A 8 7.14 10.36 -5.72
C LEU A 8 5.87 10.58 -6.55
N ASN A 9 5.69 11.78 -7.11
CA ASN A 9 4.56 12.08 -7.97
C ASN A 9 4.57 11.24 -9.25
N ARG A 10 5.73 11.06 -9.90
CA ARG A 10 5.87 10.19 -11.08
C ARG A 10 5.59 8.73 -10.75
N ILE A 11 6.07 8.24 -9.61
CA ILE A 11 5.77 6.87 -9.14
C ILE A 11 4.26 6.72 -8.94
N ARG A 12 3.61 7.64 -8.23
CA ARG A 12 2.16 7.60 -7.98
C ARG A 12 1.34 7.63 -9.28
N GLN A 13 1.74 8.43 -10.26
CA GLN A 13 1.10 8.49 -11.59
C GLN A 13 1.20 7.16 -12.37
N ASN A 14 2.15 6.29 -12.00
CA ASN A 14 2.36 4.99 -12.60
C ASN A 14 1.93 3.83 -11.69
N ALA A 15 1.06 4.07 -10.70
CA ALA A 15 0.46 3.03 -9.87
C ALA A 15 -0.53 2.14 -10.66
N LYS A 16 0.00 1.34 -11.59
CA LYS A 16 -0.72 0.44 -12.50
C LYS A 16 -0.29 -1.01 -12.25
N LEU A 17 -1.10 -1.97 -12.68
CA LEU A 17 -0.83 -3.39 -12.40
C LEU A 17 0.49 -3.89 -13.00
N ASN A 18 0.87 -3.41 -14.18
CA ASN A 18 2.14 -3.78 -14.82
C ASN A 18 3.38 -3.17 -14.13
N TRP A 19 3.19 -2.34 -13.09
CA TRP A 19 4.26 -1.82 -12.25
C TRP A 19 4.39 -2.56 -10.92
N LEU A 20 3.45 -3.44 -10.60
CA LEU A 20 3.57 -4.28 -9.42
C LEU A 20 4.79 -5.19 -9.58
N THR A 21 5.53 -5.35 -8.50
CA THR A 21 6.57 -6.36 -8.41
C THR A 21 5.94 -7.75 -8.29
N PRO A 22 6.68 -8.85 -8.51
CA PRO A 22 6.14 -10.20 -8.34
C PRO A 22 5.46 -10.44 -6.98
N SER A 23 6.07 -10.02 -5.86
CA SER A 23 5.48 -10.17 -4.53
C SER A 23 4.23 -9.30 -4.34
N GLN A 24 4.23 -8.09 -4.92
CA GLN A 24 3.07 -7.21 -4.87
C GLN A 24 1.91 -7.73 -5.74
N GLN A 25 2.21 -8.38 -6.87
CA GLN A 25 1.21 -9.00 -7.74
C GLN A 25 0.53 -10.18 -7.02
N ILE A 26 1.31 -11.04 -6.35
CA ILE A 26 0.76 -12.12 -5.52
C ILE A 26 -0.14 -11.55 -4.41
N ALA A 27 0.33 -10.51 -3.71
CA ALA A 27 -0.47 -9.87 -2.67
C ALA A 27 -1.74 -9.19 -3.21
N TYR A 28 -1.67 -8.59 -4.40
CA TYR A 28 -2.80 -8.01 -5.10
C TYR A 28 -3.88 -9.06 -5.38
N ASP A 29 -3.49 -10.20 -5.93
CA ASP A 29 -4.41 -11.27 -6.29
C ASP A 29 -5.05 -11.90 -5.03
N LEU A 30 -4.25 -12.12 -3.97
CA LEU A 30 -4.75 -12.60 -2.68
C LEU A 30 -5.70 -11.61 -2.01
N LEU A 31 -5.42 -10.29 -2.07
CA LEU A 31 -6.31 -9.27 -1.54
C LEU A 31 -7.66 -9.30 -2.28
N ARG A 32 -7.63 -9.35 -3.61
CA ARG A 32 -8.86 -9.42 -4.43
C ARG A 32 -9.68 -10.66 -4.13
N GLU A 33 -9.02 -11.82 -4.05
CA GLU A 33 -9.67 -13.07 -3.71
C GLU A 33 -10.36 -12.99 -2.35
N ARG A 34 -9.65 -12.54 -1.32
CA ARG A 34 -10.17 -12.45 0.05
C ARG A 34 -11.28 -11.42 0.17
N LEU A 35 -11.17 -10.28 -0.49
CA LEU A 35 -12.20 -9.26 -0.50
C LEU A 35 -13.49 -9.73 -1.19
N ASN A 36 -13.51 -10.86 -1.90
CA ASN A 36 -14.77 -11.45 -2.37
C ASN A 36 -15.59 -12.08 -1.22
N PHE A 37 -14.92 -12.54 -0.15
CA PHE A 37 -15.55 -13.34 0.90
C PHE A 37 -15.46 -12.71 2.30
N LEU A 38 -14.47 -11.86 2.51
CA LEU A 38 -14.16 -11.24 3.79
C LEU A 38 -14.38 -9.74 3.71
N ASP A 39 -14.76 -9.17 4.85
CA ASP A 39 -14.96 -7.73 5.02
C ASP A 39 -13.68 -7.03 5.45
N GLU A 40 -12.73 -7.75 6.05
CA GLU A 40 -11.58 -7.17 6.70
C GLU A 40 -10.32 -7.96 6.35
N VAL A 41 -9.32 -7.26 5.82
CA VAL A 41 -8.03 -7.86 5.48
C VAL A 41 -6.90 -6.95 5.94
N ASN A 42 -5.92 -7.50 6.64
CA ASN A 42 -4.70 -6.79 6.99
C ASN A 42 -3.61 -7.09 5.94
N LEU A 43 -3.18 -6.06 5.21
CA LEU A 43 -1.99 -6.10 4.38
C LEU A 43 -0.79 -5.67 5.22
N TRP A 44 0.14 -6.57 5.49
CA TRP A 44 1.28 -6.26 6.35
C TRP A 44 2.62 -6.66 5.72
N GLY A 45 3.71 -6.19 6.32
CA GLY A 45 5.05 -6.45 5.87
C GLY A 45 5.99 -5.35 6.34
N ARG A 46 7.30 -5.55 6.22
CA ARG A 46 8.29 -4.57 6.71
C ARG A 46 8.14 -3.20 6.01
N GLN A 47 8.76 -2.18 6.59
CA GLN A 47 8.81 -0.86 5.95
C GLN A 47 9.54 -0.95 4.60
N GLY A 48 9.01 -0.26 3.59
CA GLY A 48 9.65 -0.17 2.27
C GLY A 48 9.48 -1.40 1.38
N VAL A 49 8.54 -2.31 1.66
CA VAL A 49 8.20 -3.43 0.74
C VAL A 49 7.15 -3.07 -0.32
N GLY A 50 6.63 -1.83 -0.29
CA GLY A 50 5.70 -1.31 -1.31
C GLY A 50 4.21 -1.50 -1.04
N LYS A 51 3.81 -1.70 0.23
CA LYS A 51 2.39 -1.80 0.64
C LYS A 51 1.55 -0.58 0.20
N THR A 52 2.08 0.62 0.40
CA THR A 52 1.45 1.89 -0.04
C THR A 52 1.22 1.92 -1.55
N PHE A 53 2.19 1.46 -2.34
CA PHE A 53 2.07 1.40 -3.80
C PHE A 53 0.95 0.45 -4.22
N LEU A 54 0.81 -0.68 -3.53
CA LEU A 54 -0.29 -1.62 -3.75
C LEU A 54 -1.66 -0.97 -3.43
N GLY A 55 -1.75 -0.19 -2.36
CA GLY A 55 -2.95 0.60 -2.05
C GLY A 55 -3.30 1.61 -3.16
N TRP A 56 -2.30 2.28 -3.73
CA TRP A 56 -2.51 3.16 -4.89
C TRP A 56 -2.95 2.39 -6.14
N ALA A 57 -2.39 1.20 -6.38
CA ALA A 57 -2.79 0.37 -7.51
C ALA A 57 -4.26 -0.05 -7.39
N LEU A 58 -4.72 -0.47 -6.21
CA LEU A 58 -6.13 -0.79 -5.94
C LEU A 58 -7.04 0.41 -6.25
N ARG A 59 -6.65 1.61 -5.82
CA ARG A 59 -7.37 2.84 -6.15
C ARG A 59 -7.39 3.13 -7.64
N ALA A 60 -6.26 3.01 -8.32
CA ALA A 60 -6.16 3.26 -9.76
C ALA A 60 -7.01 2.28 -10.60
N GLN A 61 -7.26 1.07 -10.09
CA GLN A 61 -8.18 0.10 -10.70
C GLN A 61 -9.65 0.33 -10.34
N GLY A 62 -9.98 1.36 -9.54
CA GLY A 62 -11.34 1.61 -9.07
C GLY A 62 -11.85 0.59 -8.06
N LEU A 63 -10.97 -0.20 -7.44
CA LEU A 63 -11.36 -1.27 -6.52
C LEU A 63 -11.53 -0.80 -5.08
N ALA A 64 -10.86 0.28 -4.68
CA ALA A 64 -10.96 0.85 -3.34
C ALA A 64 -10.72 2.36 -3.30
N VAL A 65 -11.29 3.03 -2.30
CA VAL A 65 -10.83 4.36 -1.87
C VAL A 65 -9.53 4.18 -1.09
N PHE A 66 -8.59 5.13 -1.21
CA PHE A 66 -7.32 5.07 -0.48
C PHE A 66 -7.23 6.25 0.49
N ALA A 67 -7.13 5.94 1.79
CA ALA A 67 -6.89 6.89 2.86
C ALA A 67 -5.44 6.71 3.36
N PRO A 68 -4.55 7.71 3.18
CA PRO A 68 -3.17 7.63 3.66
C PRO A 68 -3.05 7.44 5.17
N ARG A 69 -4.06 7.90 5.92
CA ARG A 69 -4.18 7.75 7.37
C ARG A 69 -5.65 7.61 7.77
N LEU A 70 -5.90 7.21 9.01
CA LEU A 70 -7.27 7.02 9.51
C LEU A 70 -8.07 8.33 9.51
N GLU A 71 -7.44 9.47 9.83
CA GLU A 71 -8.10 10.78 9.82
C GLU A 71 -8.55 11.26 8.44
N ASP A 72 -8.05 10.63 7.36
CA ASP A 72 -8.41 10.95 5.97
C ASP A 72 -9.67 10.19 5.49
N VAL A 73 -10.18 9.25 6.30
CA VAL A 73 -11.41 8.50 5.98
C VAL A 73 -12.59 9.47 5.86
N GLY A 74 -13.37 9.32 4.78
CA GLY A 74 -14.52 10.19 4.51
C GLY A 74 -14.18 11.58 3.92
N GLN A 75 -12.91 11.94 3.78
CA GLN A 75 -12.51 13.19 3.13
C GLN A 75 -12.56 13.12 1.60
N GLU A 76 -12.47 11.91 1.03
CA GLU A 76 -12.62 11.72 -0.41
C GLU A 76 -14.10 11.64 -0.79
N GLN A 77 -14.46 12.23 -1.94
CA GLN A 77 -15.73 11.97 -2.60
C GLN A 77 -15.72 10.53 -3.10
N ALA A 78 -16.07 9.58 -2.23
CA ALA A 78 -16.28 8.20 -2.64
C ALA A 78 -17.30 8.19 -3.79
N LEU A 79 -16.99 7.48 -4.87
CA LEU A 79 -18.01 7.18 -5.85
C LEU A 79 -19.17 6.49 -5.10
N PRO A 80 -20.44 6.82 -5.37
CA PRO A 80 -21.59 6.38 -4.55
C PRO A 80 -21.70 4.85 -4.31
N LEU A 81 -20.96 4.05 -5.08
CA LEU A 81 -20.98 2.59 -5.06
C LEU A 81 -19.69 1.96 -4.50
N GLN A 82 -18.65 2.74 -4.20
CA GLN A 82 -17.35 2.21 -3.78
C GLN A 82 -17.30 2.02 -2.26
N ARG A 83 -17.62 0.80 -1.82
CA ARG A 83 -17.70 0.43 -0.39
C ARG A 83 -16.45 -0.26 0.16
N THR A 84 -15.37 -0.26 -0.60
CA THR A 84 -14.07 -0.78 -0.19
C THR A 84 -13.12 0.37 0.09
N ILE A 85 -12.41 0.33 1.22
CA ILE A 85 -11.38 1.30 1.59
C ILE A 85 -10.07 0.60 1.94
N VAL A 86 -8.96 1.23 1.57
CA VAL A 86 -7.61 0.93 2.03
C VAL A 86 -7.19 2.05 2.97
N VAL A 87 -6.84 1.71 4.21
CA VAL A 87 -6.28 2.67 5.19
C VAL A 87 -4.81 2.35 5.37
N ASP A 88 -3.95 3.31 5.03
CA ASP A 88 -2.50 3.17 5.15
C ASP A 88 -1.97 3.62 6.52
N ASN A 89 -0.73 3.22 6.80
CA ASN A 89 0.04 3.67 7.96
C ASN A 89 -0.66 3.47 9.31
N LEU A 90 -1.37 2.34 9.46
CA LEU A 90 -2.04 2.00 10.70
C LEU A 90 -1.08 1.27 11.66
N ASP A 91 -1.31 1.49 12.95
CA ASP A 91 -0.69 0.68 14.00
C ASP A 91 -1.32 -0.72 14.05
N TRP A 92 -0.50 -1.74 14.31
CA TRP A 92 -0.91 -3.14 14.33
C TRP A 92 -1.61 -3.58 15.64
N ARG A 93 -1.56 -2.74 16.68
CA ARG A 93 -2.17 -3.03 17.98
C ARG A 93 -3.68 -3.17 17.85
N ARG A 94 -4.21 -4.22 18.49
CA ARG A 94 -5.62 -4.61 18.46
C ARG A 94 -6.59 -3.46 18.72
N THR A 95 -6.31 -2.59 19.69
CA THR A 95 -7.18 -1.47 20.03
C THR A 95 -7.31 -0.47 18.88
N VAL A 96 -6.18 -0.13 18.23
CA VAL A 96 -6.14 0.80 17.09
C VAL A 96 -6.86 0.20 15.88
N VAL A 97 -6.63 -1.09 15.63
CA VAL A 97 -7.30 -1.81 14.54
C VAL A 97 -8.82 -1.80 14.70
N ARG A 98 -9.34 -2.11 15.89
CA ARG A 98 -10.78 -2.10 16.15
C ARG A 98 -11.40 -0.73 16.00
N GLU A 99 -10.71 0.30 16.49
CA GLU A 99 -11.13 1.68 16.32
C GLU A 99 -11.18 2.06 14.84
N ALA A 100 -10.15 1.71 14.07
CA ALA A 100 -10.09 1.96 12.64
C ALA A 100 -11.21 1.25 11.88
N LEU A 101 -11.48 -0.03 12.19
CA LEU A 101 -12.58 -0.79 11.60
C LEU A 101 -13.94 -0.15 11.91
N HIS A 102 -14.18 0.23 13.17
CA HIS A 102 -15.40 0.91 13.57
C HIS A 102 -15.57 2.25 12.84
N HIS A 103 -14.49 3.04 12.76
CA HIS A 103 -14.47 4.32 12.08
C HIS A 103 -14.74 4.20 10.58
N CYS A 104 -14.17 3.19 9.90
CA CYS A 104 -14.46 2.96 8.49
C CYS A 104 -15.93 2.54 8.28
N ARG A 105 -16.46 1.65 9.12
CA ARG A 105 -17.86 1.20 9.03
C ARG A 105 -18.85 2.34 9.27
N SER A 106 -18.57 3.25 10.20
CA SER A 106 -19.43 4.43 10.43
C SER A 106 -19.47 5.40 9.24
N HIS A 107 -18.45 5.37 8.38
CA HIS A 107 -18.41 6.09 7.10
C HIS A 107 -18.98 5.30 5.92
N GLY A 108 -19.57 4.13 6.15
CA GLY A 108 -20.27 3.35 5.12
C GLY A 108 -19.37 2.42 4.29
N TYR A 109 -18.15 2.13 4.75
CA TYR A 109 -17.29 1.13 4.12
C TYR A 109 -17.60 -0.26 4.68
N ASP A 110 -17.93 -1.18 3.77
CA ASP A 110 -18.24 -2.59 4.08
C ASP A 110 -16.98 -3.46 4.05
N LYS A 111 -16.03 -3.10 3.17
CA LYS A 111 -14.78 -3.83 2.96
C LYS A 111 -13.57 -2.96 3.28
N ILE A 112 -12.68 -3.45 4.14
CA ILE A 112 -11.61 -2.66 4.73
C ILE A 112 -10.29 -3.41 4.61
N VAL A 113 -9.31 -2.77 3.98
CA VAL A 113 -7.92 -3.21 3.94
C VAL A 113 -7.10 -2.31 4.86
N LEU A 114 -6.47 -2.90 5.87
CA LEU A 114 -5.62 -2.18 6.82
C LEU A 114 -4.16 -2.43 6.48
N ILE A 115 -3.37 -1.38 6.22
CA ILE A 115 -1.94 -1.52 5.98
C ILE A 115 -1.16 -1.26 7.26
N THR A 116 -0.36 -2.23 7.67
CA THR A 116 0.46 -2.17 8.89
C THR A 116 1.90 -2.64 8.63
N ASN A 117 2.83 -2.29 9.52
CA ASN A 117 4.21 -2.77 9.42
C ASN A 117 4.45 -4.14 10.08
N GLU A 118 3.50 -4.62 10.89
CA GLU A 118 3.54 -5.92 11.55
C GLU A 118 2.17 -6.59 11.49
N PHE A 119 2.14 -7.87 11.80
CA PHE A 119 0.91 -8.65 11.91
C PHE A 119 -0.04 -8.03 12.96
N VAL A 120 -1.30 -7.84 12.56
CA VAL A 120 -2.34 -7.33 13.45
C VAL A 120 -2.68 -8.33 14.56
N GLN A 121 -2.72 -7.87 15.81
CA GLN A 121 -3.08 -8.70 16.96
C GLN A 121 -4.61 -8.89 17.13
N ASP A 122 -5.31 -9.23 16.06
CA ASP A 122 -6.75 -9.50 16.06
C ASP A 122 -7.12 -10.61 15.06
N GLN A 123 -8.37 -11.06 15.07
CA GLN A 123 -8.86 -12.09 14.14
C GLN A 123 -9.25 -11.50 12.79
N VAL A 124 -8.25 -11.01 12.04
CA VAL A 124 -8.43 -10.46 10.68
C VAL A 124 -7.59 -11.29 9.71
N ALA A 125 -8.09 -11.53 8.49
CA ALA A 125 -7.31 -12.26 7.49
C ALA A 125 -6.09 -11.44 7.06
N THR A 126 -4.93 -12.07 6.88
CA THR A 126 -3.66 -11.33 6.68
C THR A 126 -2.94 -11.68 5.38
N VAL A 127 -2.59 -10.69 4.58
CA VAL A 127 -1.76 -10.82 3.39
C VAL A 127 -0.40 -10.20 3.71
N GLU A 128 0.67 -10.98 3.62
CA GLU A 128 2.03 -10.49 3.84
C GLU A 128 2.67 -10.10 2.51
N ILE A 129 3.43 -9.00 2.50
CA ILE A 129 4.41 -8.70 1.46
C ILE A 129 5.82 -8.80 2.08
N ALA A 130 6.60 -9.74 1.56
CA ALA A 130 8.02 -9.83 1.79
C ALA A 130 8.78 -9.31 0.56
N LEU A 131 9.92 -8.67 0.80
CA LEU A 131 10.77 -8.16 -0.27
C LEU A 131 11.67 -9.27 -0.80
N THR A 132 11.78 -9.35 -2.13
CA THR A 132 12.67 -10.25 -2.85
C THR A 132 13.63 -9.48 -3.76
N ASP A 133 14.67 -10.14 -4.23
CA ASP A 133 15.62 -9.56 -5.20
C ASP A 133 14.94 -9.23 -6.54
N ASP A 134 13.98 -10.05 -6.96
CA ASP A 134 13.18 -9.80 -8.16
C ASP A 134 12.32 -8.54 -8.02
N ASP A 135 11.81 -8.26 -6.82
CA ASP A 135 11.07 -7.03 -6.54
C ASP A 135 11.97 -5.80 -6.69
N ILE A 136 13.19 -5.87 -6.16
CA ILE A 136 14.19 -4.81 -6.27
C ILE A 136 14.53 -4.56 -7.75
N ALA A 137 14.81 -5.62 -8.50
CA ALA A 137 15.14 -5.53 -9.92
C ALA A 137 13.99 -4.91 -10.73
N GLN A 138 12.75 -5.33 -10.47
CA GLN A 138 11.56 -4.79 -11.12
C GLN A 138 11.35 -3.30 -10.81
N VAL A 139 11.49 -2.88 -9.54
CA VAL A 139 11.36 -1.45 -9.18
C VAL A 139 12.47 -0.63 -9.81
N ALA A 140 13.71 -1.12 -9.84
CA ALA A 140 14.80 -0.44 -10.53
C ALA A 140 14.50 -0.24 -12.03
N ALA A 141 13.96 -1.26 -12.70
CA ALA A 141 13.52 -1.17 -14.09
C ALA A 141 12.36 -0.17 -14.28
N ASN A 142 11.36 -0.20 -13.40
CA ASN A 142 10.22 0.71 -13.42
C ASN A 142 10.68 2.17 -13.26
N LEU A 143 11.57 2.47 -12.30
CA LEU A 143 12.13 3.80 -12.11
C LEU A 143 12.85 4.29 -13.37
N ARG A 144 13.67 3.44 -14.00
CA ARG A 144 14.37 3.80 -15.25
C ARG A 144 13.37 4.12 -16.37
N SER A 145 12.25 3.41 -16.44
CA SER A 145 11.22 3.64 -17.47
C SER A 145 10.55 5.03 -17.38
N ILE A 146 10.60 5.69 -16.23
CA ILE A 146 10.11 7.06 -16.01
C ILE A 146 11.23 8.11 -15.91
N GLY A 147 12.44 7.74 -16.35
CA GLY A 147 13.61 8.61 -16.36
C GLY A 147 14.15 8.90 -14.95
N VAL A 148 13.97 7.99 -14.00
CA VAL A 148 14.52 8.07 -12.64
C VAL A 148 15.60 7.00 -12.47
N ALA A 149 16.82 7.43 -12.15
CA ALA A 149 17.88 6.51 -11.78
C ALA A 149 17.64 6.02 -10.34
N PRO A 150 17.77 4.71 -10.05
CA PRO A 150 17.82 4.21 -8.68
C PRO A 150 18.93 4.88 -7.87
N ASN A 151 18.68 5.19 -6.60
CA ASN A 151 19.66 5.89 -5.76
C ASN A 151 20.70 4.99 -5.09
N ASN A 152 20.40 3.69 -4.91
CA ASN A 152 21.27 2.75 -4.21
C ASN A 152 21.39 1.44 -5.02
N ASP A 153 22.63 0.97 -5.19
CA ASP A 153 22.95 -0.27 -5.90
C ASP A 153 22.78 -1.53 -5.02
N THR A 154 22.75 -1.38 -3.70
CA THR A 154 22.50 -2.46 -2.72
C THR A 154 21.36 -2.09 -1.76
N PRO A 155 20.11 -2.00 -2.24
CA PRO A 155 18.98 -1.60 -1.42
C PRO A 155 18.55 -2.70 -0.45
N HIS A 156 18.21 -2.32 0.78
CA HIS A 156 17.56 -3.19 1.77
C HIS A 156 16.03 -3.03 1.79
N SER A 157 15.53 -1.99 1.14
CA SER A 157 14.10 -1.72 0.94
C SER A 157 13.87 -1.04 -0.40
N LEU A 158 12.62 -1.08 -0.92
CA LEU A 158 12.27 -0.31 -2.11
C LEU A 158 12.38 1.21 -1.88
N TRP A 159 12.38 1.67 -0.62
CA TRP A 159 12.63 3.07 -0.33
C TRP A 159 14.06 3.49 -0.61
N ASP A 160 15.03 2.58 -0.48
CA ASP A 160 16.44 2.88 -0.72
C ASP A 160 16.72 3.15 -2.20
N LEU A 161 15.86 2.61 -3.09
CA LEU A 161 15.90 2.88 -4.53
C LEU A 161 15.40 4.30 -4.88
N VAL A 162 14.57 4.91 -4.03
CA VAL A 162 13.78 6.12 -4.34
C VAL A 162 14.22 7.33 -3.50
N SER A 163 14.56 7.12 -2.23
CA SER A 163 14.97 8.17 -1.30
C SER A 163 16.45 8.49 -1.46
N PRO A 164 16.83 9.78 -1.59
CA PRO A 164 18.23 10.19 -1.53
C PRO A 164 18.75 10.33 -0.09
N VAL A 165 17.86 10.17 0.91
CA VAL A 165 18.19 10.28 2.33
C VAL A 165 18.18 8.89 2.94
N GLU A 166 19.27 8.50 3.59
CA GLU A 166 19.32 7.32 4.45
C GLU A 166 18.33 7.54 5.60
N LEU A 167 17.22 6.80 5.60
CA LEU A 167 16.33 6.74 6.74
C LEU A 167 17.09 5.97 7.84
N THR A 168 17.63 6.69 8.81
CA THR A 168 18.30 6.10 9.97
C THR A 168 17.28 5.22 10.69
N ARG A 169 17.65 3.95 10.88
CA ARG A 169 16.83 2.91 11.53
C ARG A 169 16.56 3.20 12.99
#